data_AF-A0A7S1RP58-F1
#
_entry.id   AF-A0A7S1RP58-F1
#
_cell.length_a   1.000
_cell.length_b   1.000
_cell.length_c   1.000
_cell.angle_alpha   90.00
_cell.angle_beta   90.00
_cell.angle_gamma   90.00
#
_symmetry.space_group_name_H-M   'P 1'
#
loop_
_entity.id
_entity.type
_entity.pdbx_description
1 polymer ?
#
loop_
_entity_poly.entity_id
_entity_poly.type
_entity_poly.pdbx_seq_one_letter_code
_entity_poly.pdbx_strand_id
1 'polypeptide(L)'
;DGYAVEVETGAGATAGFADLQYKGVGCTITTRNDVIKNNELLFSVNPPPLNDLDSMKGKTAVSWVGRRLPDAKDVLTKAASSGVQLVDLTAVPRITIAQ
;
A
#
# COMPACT_ATOMS: atom_id res chain seq x y z
N ASP A 1 1.05 -17.61 -5.78
CA ASP A 1 2.41 -18.17 -5.74
C ASP A 1 3.25 -17.63 -6.88
N GLY A 2 4.35 -16.95 -6.57
CA GLY A 2 5.25 -16.37 -7.57
C GLY A 2 5.68 -14.91 -7.32
N TYR A 3 5.12 -14.23 -6.33
CA TYR A 3 5.50 -12.85 -6.00
C TYR A 3 6.59 -12.82 -4.92
N ALA A 4 7.63 -12.02 -5.15
CA ALA A 4 8.55 -11.61 -4.10
C ALA A 4 7.86 -10.55 -3.24
N VAL A 5 8.01 -10.66 -1.92
CA VAL A 5 7.38 -9.72 -0.97
C VAL A 5 8.48 -8.97 -0.25
N GLU A 6 8.45 -7.64 -0.40
CA GLU A 6 9.27 -6.72 0.37
C GLU A 6 8.43 -6.06 1.48
N VAL A 7 9.02 -5.94 2.67
CA VAL A 7 8.37 -5.36 3.85
C VAL A 7 9.22 -4.22 4.39
N GLU A 8 8.58 -3.11 4.75
CA GLU A 8 9.23 -1.99 5.42
C GLU A 8 9.68 -2.41 6.82
N THR A 9 10.90 -2.02 7.19
CA THR A 9 11.46 -2.25 8.53
C THR A 9 10.51 -1.74 9.62
N GLY A 10 10.10 -2.61 10.54
CA GLY A 10 9.20 -2.24 11.64
C GLY A 10 7.71 -2.12 11.27
N ALA A 11 7.29 -2.46 10.04
CA ALA A 11 5.89 -2.35 9.61
C ALA A 11 4.92 -3.14 10.51
N GLY A 12 5.35 -4.28 11.03
CA GLY A 12 4.55 -5.14 11.91
C GLY A 12 4.73 -4.89 13.40
N ALA A 13 5.64 -4.02 13.83
CA ALA A 13 6.05 -3.91 15.22
C ALA A 13 4.89 -3.56 16.16
N THR A 14 4.02 -2.64 15.74
CA THR A 14 2.81 -2.23 16.50
C THR A 14 1.72 -3.29 16.51
N ALA A 15 1.72 -4.21 15.53
CA ALA A 15 0.81 -5.34 15.43
C ALA A 15 1.36 -6.62 16.13
N GLY A 16 2.53 -6.54 16.77
CA GLY A 16 3.17 -7.67 17.43
C GLY A 16 3.95 -8.61 16.51
N PHE A 17 4.21 -8.20 15.27
CA PHE A 17 5.01 -8.97 14.31
C PHE A 17 6.40 -8.37 14.18
N ALA A 18 7.41 -9.10 14.65
CA ALA A 18 8.80 -8.73 14.50
C ALA A 18 9.30 -8.96 13.07
N ASP A 19 10.23 -8.11 12.64
CA ASP A 19 10.93 -8.19 11.35
C ASP A 19 11.49 -9.60 11.05
N LEU A 20 11.99 -10.29 12.07
CA LEU A 20 12.49 -11.66 11.95
C LEU A 20 11.42 -12.66 11.48
N GLN A 21 10.16 -12.45 11.84
CA GLN A 21 9.06 -13.32 11.43
C GLN A 21 8.76 -13.18 9.94
N TYR A 22 8.84 -11.96 9.39
CA TYR A 22 8.72 -11.74 7.94
C TYR A 22 9.90 -12.35 7.18
N LYS A 23 11.13 -12.19 7.68
CA LYS A 23 12.30 -12.85 7.07
C LYS A 23 12.20 -14.38 7.11
N GLY A 24 11.65 -14.94 8.18
CA GLY A 24 11.47 -16.39 8.35
C GLY A 24 10.54 -17.04 7.32
N VAL A 25 9.63 -16.27 6.73
CA VAL A 25 8.72 -16.72 5.66
C VAL A 25 9.19 -16.36 4.25
N GLY A 26 10.41 -15.81 4.12
CA GLY A 26 11.02 -15.48 2.83
C GLY A 26 10.75 -14.05 2.34
N CYS A 27 10.26 -13.15 3.19
CA CYS A 27 10.15 -11.73 2.82
C CYS A 27 11.50 -11.02 2.96
N THR A 28 11.76 -10.08 2.06
CA THR A 28 12.91 -9.17 2.15
C THR A 28 12.52 -7.95 2.98
N ILE A 29 13.34 -7.60 3.97
CA ILE A 29 13.11 -6.38 4.76
C ILE A 29 14.04 -5.28 4.27
N THR A 30 13.44 -4.12 4.06
CA THR A 30 14.10 -2.98 3.43
C THR A 30 13.52 -1.65 3.95
N THR A 31 14.04 -0.52 3.49
CA THR A 31 13.58 0.82 3.89
C THR A 31 12.30 1.19 3.14
N ARG A 32 11.52 2.13 3.68
CA ARG A 32 10.31 2.65 3.04
C ARG A 32 10.54 3.09 1.58
N ASN A 33 11.63 3.82 1.35
CA ASN A 33 11.97 4.37 0.04
C ASN A 33 12.27 3.26 -0.97
N ASP A 34 13.01 2.24 -0.54
CA ASP A 34 13.32 1.08 -1.38
C ASP A 34 12.06 0.25 -1.68
N VAL A 35 11.18 0.04 -0.69
CA VAL A 35 9.89 -0.63 -0.90
C VAL A 35 9.07 0.11 -1.95
N ILE A 36 8.95 1.44 -1.83
CA ILE A 36 8.20 2.24 -2.81
C ILE A 36 8.86 2.16 -4.19
N LYS A 37 10.19 2.21 -4.26
CA LYS A 37 10.94 2.26 -5.51
C LYS A 37 10.96 0.93 -6.25
N ASN A 38 11.18 -0.19 -5.57
CA ASN A 38 11.42 -1.49 -6.18
C ASN A 38 10.14 -2.25 -6.54
N ASN A 39 9.01 -1.92 -5.91
CA ASN A 39 7.77 -2.70 -6.06
C ASN A 39 6.76 -2.00 -6.97
N GLU A 40 6.01 -2.77 -7.77
CA GLU A 40 4.92 -2.23 -8.62
C GLU A 40 3.57 -2.20 -7.90
N LEU A 41 3.39 -3.08 -6.92
CA LEU A 41 2.17 -3.24 -6.14
C LEU A 41 2.47 -2.96 -4.66
N LEU A 42 1.77 -1.98 -4.10
CA LEU A 42 1.96 -1.51 -2.73
C LEU A 42 0.68 -1.74 -1.93
N PHE A 43 0.83 -2.38 -0.77
CA PHE A 43 -0.27 -2.61 0.17
C PHE A 43 -0.06 -1.74 1.40
N SER A 44 -1.09 -0.99 1.77
CA SER A 44 -1.06 -0.15 2.96
C SER A 44 -2.46 -0.09 3.59
N VAL A 45 -2.53 0.07 4.91
CA VAL A 45 -3.82 0.17 5.60
C VAL A 45 -4.46 1.51 5.24
N ASN A 46 -3.77 2.60 5.54
CA ASN A 46 -4.18 3.96 5.20
C ASN A 46 -3.69 4.33 3.80
N PRO A 47 -4.29 5.35 3.14
CA PRO A 47 -3.79 5.84 1.87
C PRO A 47 -2.32 6.26 1.97
N PRO A 48 -1.53 6.08 0.89
CA PRO A 48 -0.15 6.59 0.85
C PRO A 48 -0.11 8.09 1.11
N PRO A 49 0.88 8.60 1.87
CA PRO A 49 1.01 10.01 2.13
C PRO A 49 1.38 10.77 0.84
N LEU A 50 1.01 12.06 0.79
CA LEU A 50 1.16 12.87 -0.42
C LEU A 50 2.60 12.93 -0.97
N ASN A 51 3.60 12.84 -0.08
CA ASN A 51 5.02 12.85 -0.43
C ASN A 51 5.45 11.57 -1.17
N ASP A 52 4.83 10.43 -0.84
CA ASP A 52 5.18 9.14 -1.43
C ASP A 52 4.52 8.96 -2.80
N LEU A 53 3.35 9.57 -3.02
CA LEU A 53 2.60 9.48 -4.28
C LEU A 53 3.40 9.96 -5.50
N ASP A 54 4.30 10.93 -5.33
CA ASP A 54 5.16 11.40 -6.42
C ASP A 54 6.19 10.36 -6.86
N SER A 55 6.63 9.50 -5.94
CA SER A 55 7.55 8.40 -6.23
C SER A 55 6.82 7.12 -6.70
N MET A 56 5.49 7.16 -6.75
CA MET A 56 4.64 6.00 -7.07
C MET A 56 4.07 5.99 -8.49
N LYS A 57 4.56 6.85 -9.38
CA LYS A 57 4.07 6.97 -10.75
C LYS A 57 4.11 5.62 -11.49
N GLY A 58 2.96 5.22 -12.04
CA GLY A 58 2.81 3.94 -12.77
C GLY A 58 2.67 2.71 -11.88
N LYS A 59 2.63 2.88 -10.55
CA LYS A 59 2.45 1.79 -9.58
C LYS A 59 0.99 1.71 -9.13
N THR A 60 0.63 0.55 -8.57
CA THR A 60 -0.69 0.31 -8.00
C THR A 60 -0.60 0.29 -6.47
N ALA A 61 -1.45 1.06 -5.80
CA ALA A 61 -1.58 1.06 -4.36
C ALA A 61 -2.97 0.57 -3.94
N VAL A 62 -2.99 -0.47 -3.10
CA VAL A 62 -4.21 -1.02 -2.51
C VAL A 62 -4.26 -0.54 -1.06
N SER A 63 -5.31 0.21 -0.73
CA SER A 63 -5.47 0.76 0.62
C SER A 63 -6.93 1.04 0.96
N TRP A 64 -7.18 1.26 2.24
CA TRP A 64 -8.45 1.81 2.70
C TRP A 64 -8.44 3.31 2.42
N VAL A 65 -8.83 3.72 1.21
CA VAL A 65 -8.78 5.14 0.81
C VAL A 65 -9.96 5.92 1.41
N GLY A 66 -11.12 5.26 1.57
CA GLY A 66 -12.31 5.92 2.08
C GLY A 66 -12.76 7.05 1.16
N ARG A 67 -12.82 6.82 -0.17
CA ARG A 67 -13.00 7.87 -1.21
C ARG A 67 -14.21 8.79 -1.04
N ARG A 68 -15.15 8.43 -0.16
CA ARG A 68 -16.37 9.20 0.14
C ARG A 68 -16.18 10.17 1.32
N LEU A 69 -15.05 10.12 2.01
CA LEU A 69 -14.74 10.97 3.15
C LEU A 69 -14.09 12.29 2.68
N PRO A 70 -14.29 13.41 3.40
CA PRO A 70 -13.71 14.71 3.06
C PRO A 70 -12.17 14.67 2.98
N ASP A 71 -11.54 13.92 3.89
CA ASP A 71 -10.09 13.85 4.06
C ASP A 71 -9.38 13.14 2.89
N ALA A 72 -10.11 12.38 2.07
CA ALA A 72 -9.54 11.63 0.95
C ALA A 72 -9.32 12.49 -0.31
N LYS A 73 -9.90 13.69 -0.38
CA LYS A 73 -9.88 14.52 -1.60
C LYS A 73 -8.47 14.85 -2.06
N ASP A 74 -7.60 15.27 -1.15
CA ASP A 74 -6.24 15.68 -1.49
C ASP A 74 -5.41 14.50 -1.99
N VAL A 75 -5.56 13.33 -1.36
CA VAL A 75 -4.92 12.08 -1.79
C VAL A 75 -5.39 11.66 -3.18
N LEU A 76 -6.71 11.71 -3.43
CA LEU A 76 -7.30 11.34 -4.72
C LEU A 76 -6.81 12.27 -5.85
N THR A 77 -6.83 13.58 -5.62
CA THR A 77 -6.35 14.56 -6.60
C THR A 77 -4.86 14.37 -6.87
N LYS A 78 -4.05 14.21 -5.82
CA LYS A 78 -2.61 13.99 -5.96
C LYS A 78 -2.30 12.67 -6.66
N ALA A 79 -2.94 11.58 -6.29
CA ALA A 79 -2.73 10.27 -6.94
C ALA A 79 -3.11 10.30 -8.43
N ALA A 80 -4.21 10.99 -8.78
CA ALA A 80 -4.60 11.20 -10.17
C ALA A 80 -3.55 12.01 -10.95
N SER A 81 -3.01 13.09 -10.37
CA SER A 81 -1.96 13.90 -10.99
C SER A 81 -0.61 13.18 -11.08
N SER A 82 -0.24 12.37 -10.09
CA SER A 82 1.02 11.63 -10.04
C SER A 82 0.97 10.32 -10.86
N GLY A 83 -0.20 9.95 -11.41
CA GLY A 83 -0.37 8.76 -12.25
C GLY A 83 -0.27 7.44 -11.48
N VAL A 84 -0.74 7.44 -10.23
CA VAL A 84 -0.78 6.26 -9.35
C VAL A 84 -2.15 5.60 -9.47
N GLN A 85 -2.18 4.28 -9.64
CA GLN A 85 -3.43 3.52 -9.64
C GLN A 85 -3.84 3.21 -8.20
N LEU A 86 -4.89 3.86 -7.70
CA LEU A 86 -5.44 3.59 -6.37
C LEU A 86 -6.60 2.59 -6.41
N VAL A 87 -6.50 1.54 -5.61
CA VAL A 87 -7.57 0.58 -5.34
C VAL A 87 -8.09 0.79 -3.93
N ASP A 88 -9.35 1.19 -3.82
CA ASP A 88 -10.02 1.47 -2.54
C ASP A 88 -10.76 0.24 -2.02
N LEU A 89 -10.32 -0.26 -0.88
CA LEU A 89 -10.94 -1.41 -0.22
C LEU A 89 -12.36 -1.11 0.30
N THR A 90 -12.72 0.16 0.51
CA THR A 90 -14.09 0.53 0.96
C THR A 90 -15.14 0.43 -0.14
N ALA A 91 -14.70 0.42 -1.40
CA ALA A 91 -15.58 0.38 -2.56
C ALA A 91 -15.80 -1.05 -3.10
N VAL A 92 -15.30 -2.07 -2.40
CA VAL A 92 -15.49 -3.47 -2.79
C VAL A 92 -16.99 -3.81 -2.72
N PRO A 93 -17.59 -4.31 -3.80
CA PRO A 93 -19.01 -4.65 -3.83
C PRO A 93 -19.30 -5.83 -2.91
N ARG A 94 -20.34 -5.70 -2.07
CA ARG A 94 -20.80 -6.77 -1.17
C ARG A 94 -21.67 -7.78 -1.93
N ILE A 95 -21.02 -8.69 -2.65
CA ILE A 95 -21.66 -9.78 -3.41
C ILE A 95 -21.15 -11.14 -2.93
N THR A 96 -21.90 -12.22 -3.16
CA THR A 96 -21.59 -13.57 -2.63
C THR A 96 -20.18 -14.07 -2.97
N ILE A 97 -19.59 -13.65 -4.10
CA ILE A 97 -18.24 -14.05 -4.53
C ILE A 97 -17.11 -13.16 -3.96
N ALA A 98 -17.45 -12.11 -3.21
CA ALA A 98 -16.51 -11.11 -2.68
C ALA A 98 -16.77 -10.78 -1.20
N GLN A 99 -17.34 -11.75 -0.45
CA GLN A 99 -17.52 -11.69 1.00
C GLN A 99 -16.28 -12.17 1.75
#